data_AF-A0A9D6ICW8-F1
#
_entry.id   AF-A0A9D6ICW8-F1
#
_cell.length_a   1.000
_cell.length_b   1.000
_cell.length_c   1.000
_cell.angle_alpha   90.00
_cell.angle_beta   90.00
_cell.angle_gamma   90.00
#
_symmetry.space_group_name_H-M   'P 1'
#
loop_
_entity.id
_entity.type
_entity.pdbx_description
1 polymer ?
#
loop_
_entity_poly.entity_id
_entity_poly.type
_entity_poly.pdbx_seq_one_letter_code
_entity_poly.pdbx_strand_id
1 'polypeptide(L)'
;MPQIMEKMAESFCSRCGIRLTGDDPAAALCPTCSTATAIASPQDAAKAKLPGSDTGVREGEPPIYPEWVSSIGKDGPSILLRWLPIFLLVIVVLLGVALVIPAVQKVNQAEARAATMNNFRCIAGACHHFESAVNRLPAPVMFVEHEGKQREVQLSWRVEIEPYTQNSPLYNQFDKKVGWDHPNNARFQKLEVPIYGCAYHDGELPNTRVQFFTGVATLFPANTPIRMAEIKDGTSRTFLFAEANQPVIWTRPADMMVTPNGELPLPPDQFMAAMADGTVHWIVRANINDTILRQLINPNDQKPDGAWDN
;
A
#
# COMPACT_ATOMS: atom_id res chain seq x y z
N MET A 1 -36.57 78.74 -48.38
CA MET A 1 -37.86 78.55 -47.70
C MET A 1 -38.30 77.11 -47.93
N PRO A 2 -38.66 76.29 -46.93
CA PRO A 2 -38.73 76.52 -45.46
C PRO A 2 -37.84 75.54 -44.63
N GLN A 3 -37.23 76.03 -43.52
CA GLN A 3 -37.46 75.66 -42.10
C GLN A 3 -37.16 74.18 -41.74
N ILE A 4 -36.04 73.85 -41.06
CA ILE A 4 -35.71 74.09 -39.64
C ILE A 4 -36.88 73.75 -38.72
N MET A 5 -36.93 72.47 -38.30
CA MET A 5 -37.38 72.08 -36.96
C MET A 5 -36.27 71.24 -36.34
N GLU A 6 -35.48 71.99 -35.61
CA GLU A 6 -34.37 71.66 -34.75
C GLU A 6 -34.85 70.73 -33.61
N LYS A 7 -34.44 69.46 -33.65
CA LYS A 7 -34.28 68.70 -32.41
C LYS A 7 -32.88 69.04 -31.90
N MET A 8 -32.77 70.05 -31.03
CA MET A 8 -31.59 70.18 -30.19
C MET A 8 -31.52 68.91 -29.34
N ALA A 9 -30.67 67.96 -29.75
CA ALA A 9 -30.35 66.81 -28.93
C ALA A 9 -29.67 67.34 -27.66
N GLU A 10 -30.37 67.28 -26.54
CA GLU A 10 -29.80 67.56 -25.23
C GLU A 10 -28.61 66.63 -25.03
N SER A 11 -27.40 67.17 -25.15
CA SER A 11 -26.18 66.39 -25.04
C SER A 11 -25.65 66.47 -23.62
N PHE A 12 -25.34 65.32 -23.06
CA PHE A 12 -24.69 65.19 -21.75
C PHE A 12 -23.24 64.76 -21.98
N CYS A 13 -22.31 65.28 -21.19
CA CYS A 13 -20.92 64.85 -21.28
C CYS A 13 -20.82 63.36 -20.87
N SER A 14 -20.24 62.52 -21.73
CA SER A 14 -20.11 61.07 -21.50
C SER A 14 -19.21 60.70 -20.31
N ARG A 15 -18.39 61.64 -19.83
CA ARG A 15 -17.47 61.39 -18.71
C ARG A 15 -17.97 61.92 -17.37
N CYS A 16 -18.54 63.12 -17.33
CA CYS A 16 -18.98 63.74 -16.07
C CYS A 16 -20.50 63.92 -15.95
N GLY A 17 -21.27 63.68 -17.00
CA GLY A 17 -22.74 63.68 -16.96
C GLY A 17 -23.40 65.06 -16.87
N ILE A 18 -22.64 66.16 -16.93
CA ILE A 18 -23.21 67.53 -16.92
C ILE A 18 -23.90 67.81 -18.27
N ARG A 19 -25.05 68.48 -18.19
CA ARG A 19 -25.86 68.90 -19.34
C ARG A 19 -25.20 70.05 -20.09
N LEU A 20 -25.06 69.92 -21.40
CA LEU A 20 -24.47 70.94 -22.26
C LEU A 20 -25.62 71.79 -22.85
N THR A 21 -25.85 72.97 -22.28
CA THR A 21 -26.79 73.97 -22.81
C THR A 21 -26.02 74.93 -23.71
N GLY A 22 -26.32 74.90 -25.01
CA GLY A 22 -25.53 75.59 -26.02
C GLY A 22 -25.89 77.06 -26.16
N ASP A 23 -24.91 77.94 -25.95
CA ASP A 23 -24.79 79.21 -26.68
C ASP A 23 -23.66 79.14 -27.74
N ASP A 24 -22.86 78.06 -27.77
CA ASP A 24 -21.88 77.81 -28.82
C ASP A 24 -21.85 76.31 -29.20
N PRO A 25 -22.52 75.92 -30.31
CA PRO A 25 -22.57 74.52 -30.76
C PRO A 25 -21.22 73.97 -31.25
N ALA A 26 -20.15 74.79 -31.28
CA ALA A 26 -18.80 74.41 -31.70
C ALA A 26 -17.83 74.14 -30.53
N ALA A 27 -18.29 74.12 -29.27
CA ALA A 27 -17.43 73.79 -28.13
C ALA A 27 -17.00 72.31 -28.17
N ALA A 28 -15.80 72.06 -28.68
CA ALA A 28 -15.21 70.72 -28.86
C ALA A 28 -14.83 70.03 -27.55
N LEU A 29 -14.83 70.74 -26.41
CA LEU A 29 -14.40 70.22 -25.10
C LEU A 29 -15.39 70.63 -24.02
N CYS A 30 -15.70 69.70 -23.12
CA CYS A 30 -16.49 70.01 -21.92
C CYS A 30 -15.72 71.02 -21.04
N PRO A 31 -16.31 72.16 -20.64
CA PRO A 31 -15.60 73.20 -19.88
C PRO A 31 -15.16 72.74 -18.48
N THR A 32 -15.79 71.71 -17.92
CA THR A 32 -15.49 71.23 -16.56
C THR A 32 -14.39 70.18 -16.53
N CYS A 33 -14.38 69.25 -17.48
CA CYS A 33 -13.49 68.08 -17.45
C CYS A 33 -12.61 67.94 -18.70
N SER A 34 -12.67 68.92 -19.62
CA SER A 34 -11.88 69.00 -20.85
C SER A 34 -11.94 67.74 -21.72
N THR A 35 -13.00 66.94 -21.58
CA THR A 35 -13.20 65.74 -22.39
C THR A 35 -13.89 66.15 -23.69
N ALA A 36 -13.39 65.63 -24.82
CA ALA A 36 -13.92 65.93 -26.14
C ALA A 36 -15.38 65.48 -26.24
N THR A 37 -16.27 66.43 -26.51
CA THR A 37 -17.67 66.15 -26.83
C THR A 37 -17.75 65.72 -28.30
N ALA A 38 -18.70 64.85 -28.64
CA ALA A 38 -18.83 64.34 -30.00
C ALA A 38 -19.00 65.51 -30.98
N ILE A 39 -17.98 65.76 -31.79
CA ILE A 39 -17.87 66.96 -32.63
C ILE A 39 -18.90 66.87 -33.76
N ALA A 40 -19.74 67.90 -33.87
CA ALA A 40 -20.64 68.09 -35.00
C ALA A 40 -19.84 68.66 -36.18
N SER A 41 -19.47 67.78 -37.11
CA SER A 41 -18.89 68.08 -38.44
C SER A 41 -17.35 68.03 -38.59
N PRO A 42 -16.85 67.66 -39.80
CA PRO A 42 -15.43 67.41 -40.05
C PRO A 42 -14.52 68.66 -40.04
N GLN A 43 -15.07 69.87 -40.16
CA GLN A 43 -14.26 71.09 -40.26
C GLN A 43 -13.69 71.55 -38.92
N ASP A 44 -14.33 71.19 -37.80
CA ASP A 44 -13.89 71.57 -36.46
C ASP A 44 -12.83 70.62 -35.87
N ALA A 45 -12.71 69.40 -36.40
CA ALA A 45 -11.66 68.45 -36.05
C ALA A 45 -10.25 68.99 -36.36
N ALA A 46 -10.10 69.86 -37.36
CA ALA A 46 -8.83 70.45 -37.74
C ALA A 46 -8.28 71.44 -36.69
N LYS A 47 -9.13 72.00 -35.83
CA LYS A 47 -8.71 72.90 -34.74
C LYS A 47 -8.33 72.16 -33.46
N ALA A 48 -8.70 70.89 -33.32
CA ALA A 48 -8.35 70.03 -32.20
C ALA A 48 -6.96 69.40 -32.37
N LYS A 49 -5.95 70.21 -32.71
CA LYS A 49 -4.55 69.73 -32.75
C LYS A 49 -4.00 69.75 -31.31
N LEU A 50 -3.96 68.58 -30.68
CA LEU A 50 -3.30 68.40 -29.38
C LEU A 50 -1.78 68.61 -29.56
N PRO A 51 -1.11 69.46 -28.74
CA PRO A 51 0.34 69.55 -28.77
C PRO A 51 0.94 68.30 -28.09
N GLY A 52 1.59 67.43 -28.87
CA GLY A 52 2.49 66.39 -28.34
C GLY A 52 2.25 64.93 -28.74
N SER A 53 1.39 64.62 -29.72
CA SER A 53 1.27 63.24 -30.23
C SER A 53 1.89 63.10 -31.62
N ASP A 54 3.13 62.62 -31.68
CA ASP A 54 3.83 62.23 -32.92
C ASP A 54 3.33 60.89 -33.51
N THR A 55 2.10 60.46 -33.22
CA THR A 55 1.52 59.23 -33.77
C THR A 55 0.52 59.53 -34.91
N GLY A 56 0.86 60.47 -35.77
CA GLY A 56 0.13 60.69 -37.02
C GLY A 56 0.49 59.60 -38.02
N VAL A 57 -0.36 58.59 -38.15
CA VAL A 57 -0.24 57.57 -39.21
C VAL A 57 -0.39 58.29 -40.56
N ARG A 58 0.67 58.26 -41.38
CA ARG A 58 0.64 58.71 -42.78
C ARG A 58 0.13 57.57 -43.66
N GLU A 59 -0.88 57.83 -44.50
CA GLU A 59 -1.34 56.86 -45.49
C GLU A 59 -0.22 56.57 -46.51
N GLY A 60 0.25 55.32 -46.55
CA GLY A 60 1.24 54.83 -47.52
C GLY A 60 2.57 54.34 -46.94
N GLU A 61 2.87 54.56 -45.66
CA GLU A 61 4.02 53.96 -44.99
C GLU A 61 3.61 52.68 -44.23
N PRO A 62 4.42 51.60 -44.25
CA PRO A 62 4.11 50.40 -43.49
C PRO A 62 4.03 50.73 -41.98
N PRO A 63 3.14 50.07 -41.22
CA PRO A 63 2.95 50.36 -39.81
C PRO A 63 4.25 50.18 -39.03
N ILE A 64 4.62 51.19 -38.22
CA ILE A 64 5.78 51.12 -37.34
C ILE A 64 5.45 50.12 -36.23
N TYR A 65 5.98 48.91 -36.34
CA TYR A 65 5.90 47.94 -35.24
C TYR A 65 6.86 48.39 -34.13
N PRO A 66 6.46 48.35 -32.85
CA PRO A 66 7.38 48.62 -31.76
C PRO A 66 8.51 47.58 -31.78
N GLU A 67 9.76 48.00 -31.52
CA GLU A 67 10.99 47.21 -31.72
C GLU A 67 10.93 45.79 -31.15
N TRP A 68 10.26 45.60 -30.02
CA TRP A 68 10.09 44.31 -29.36
C TRP A 68 9.33 43.27 -30.22
N VAL A 69 8.50 43.69 -31.18
CA VAL A 69 7.79 42.76 -32.08
C VAL A 69 8.76 42.07 -33.06
N SER A 70 9.85 42.74 -33.41
CA SER A 70 10.89 42.19 -34.29
C SER A 70 11.81 41.16 -33.60
N SER A 71 11.81 41.10 -32.26
CA SER A 71 12.59 40.14 -31.48
C SER A 71 11.84 38.85 -31.17
N ILE A 72 10.52 38.79 -31.32
CA ILE A 72 9.69 37.61 -30.99
C ILE A 72 10.00 36.41 -31.91
N GLY A 73 10.58 36.64 -33.09
CA GLY A 73 10.83 35.60 -34.09
C GLY A 73 12.24 35.00 -34.14
N LYS A 74 13.23 35.57 -33.41
CA LYS A 74 14.64 35.17 -33.61
C LYS A 74 15.14 34.07 -32.65
N ASP A 75 14.45 33.84 -31.54
CA ASP A 75 14.86 32.88 -30.51
C ASP A 75 14.00 31.59 -30.45
N GLY A 76 13.04 31.44 -31.38
CA GLY A 76 12.10 30.31 -31.43
C GLY A 76 12.75 28.91 -31.45
N PRO A 77 13.81 28.64 -32.24
CA PRO A 77 14.49 27.35 -32.23
C PRO A 77 15.63 27.24 -31.18
N SER A 78 16.15 28.33 -30.63
CA SER A 78 17.31 28.31 -29.72
C SER A 78 16.95 27.92 -28.28
N ILE A 79 15.77 28.30 -27.81
CA ILE A 79 15.26 27.89 -26.50
C ILE A 79 14.95 26.38 -26.51
N LEU A 80 14.28 25.88 -27.55
CA LEU A 80 13.94 24.45 -27.67
C LEU A 80 15.20 23.56 -27.75
N LEU A 81 16.19 23.91 -28.57
CA LEU A 81 17.46 23.17 -28.62
C LEU A 81 18.22 23.21 -27.29
N ARG A 82 18.14 24.31 -26.53
CA ARG A 82 18.82 24.46 -25.24
C ARG A 82 18.24 23.57 -24.15
N TRP A 83 16.92 23.33 -24.14
CA TRP A 83 16.24 22.49 -23.15
C TRP A 83 16.09 21.02 -23.58
N LEU A 84 16.17 20.73 -24.87
CA LEU A 84 16.12 19.37 -25.42
C LEU A 84 17.04 18.34 -24.69
N PRO A 85 18.33 18.61 -24.41
CA PRO A 85 19.17 17.65 -23.70
C PRO A 85 18.71 17.40 -22.26
N ILE A 86 18.11 18.41 -21.60
CA ILE A 86 17.57 18.27 -20.25
C ILE A 86 16.31 17.40 -20.30
N PHE A 87 15.41 17.62 -21.26
CA PHE A 87 14.24 16.75 -21.44
C PHE A 87 14.63 15.32 -21.78
N LEU A 88 15.63 15.11 -22.64
CA LEU A 88 16.16 13.78 -22.95
C LEU A 88 16.74 13.11 -21.69
N LEU A 89 17.51 13.84 -20.89
CA LEU A 89 18.05 13.31 -19.63
C LEU A 89 16.95 12.93 -18.64
N VAL A 90 15.93 13.79 -18.48
CA VAL A 90 14.77 13.49 -17.62
C VAL A 90 14.05 12.25 -18.11
N ILE A 91 13.82 12.10 -19.42
CA ILE A 91 13.20 10.90 -20.00
C ILE A 91 14.04 9.65 -19.69
N VAL A 92 15.36 9.70 -19.88
CA VAL A 92 16.25 8.57 -19.58
C VAL A 92 16.20 8.19 -18.10
N VAL A 93 16.22 9.17 -17.18
CA VAL A 93 16.11 8.91 -15.74
C VAL A 93 14.76 8.29 -15.39
N LEU A 94 13.66 8.83 -15.92
CA LEU A 94 12.32 8.31 -15.67
C LEU A 94 12.15 6.88 -16.19
N LEU A 95 12.68 6.59 -17.39
CA LEU A 95 12.70 5.23 -17.94
C LEU A 95 13.54 4.29 -17.07
N GLY A 96 14.70 4.75 -16.61
CA GLY A 96 15.54 3.98 -15.67
C GLY A 96 14.80 3.64 -14.38
N VAL A 97 14.18 4.63 -13.74
CA VAL A 97 13.39 4.44 -12.51
C VAL A 97 12.20 3.50 -12.76
N ALA A 98 11.47 3.68 -13.87
CA ALA A 98 10.33 2.83 -14.22
C ALA A 98 10.72 1.35 -14.40
N LEU A 99 11.94 1.07 -14.87
CA LEU A 99 12.46 -0.30 -14.99
C LEU A 99 13.01 -0.84 -13.67
N VAL A 100 13.57 0.03 -12.81
CA VAL A 100 14.16 -0.38 -11.52
C VAL A 100 13.10 -0.69 -10.46
N ILE A 101 12.00 0.09 -10.39
CA ILE A 101 10.94 -0.11 -9.40
C ILE A 101 10.37 -1.55 -9.38
N PRO A 102 9.92 -2.14 -10.51
CA PRO A 102 9.38 -3.50 -10.49
C PRO A 102 10.44 -4.55 -10.16
N ALA A 103 11.71 -4.29 -10.48
CA ALA A 103 12.81 -5.18 -10.12
C ALA A 103 13.07 -5.18 -8.61
N VAL A 104 13.11 -4.00 -7.98
CA VAL A 104 13.27 -3.87 -6.52
C VAL A 104 12.08 -4.50 -5.78
N GLN A 105 10.86 -4.34 -6.27
CA GLN A 105 9.68 -4.98 -5.67
C GLN A 105 9.75 -6.52 -5.71
N LYS A 106 10.23 -7.11 -6.82
CA LYS A 106 10.42 -8.56 -6.92
C LYS A 106 11.48 -9.08 -5.95
N VAL A 107 12.59 -8.34 -5.79
CA VAL A 107 13.64 -8.69 -4.81
C VAL A 107 13.08 -8.66 -3.40
N ASN A 108 12.37 -7.60 -3.03
CA ASN A 108 11.77 -7.48 -1.70
C ASN A 108 10.78 -8.62 -1.39
N GLN A 109 9.97 -9.05 -2.36
CA GLN A 109 9.06 -10.19 -2.18
C GLN A 109 9.80 -11.51 -2.02
N ALA A 110 10.88 -11.72 -2.77
CA ALA A 110 11.73 -12.91 -2.64
C ALA A 110 12.44 -12.95 -1.29
N GLU A 111 12.94 -11.80 -0.81
CA GLU A 111 13.55 -11.65 0.50
C GLU A 111 12.54 -11.90 1.63
N ALA A 112 11.34 -11.32 1.55
CA ALA A 112 10.26 -11.55 2.51
C ALA A 112 9.89 -13.04 2.62
N ARG A 113 9.79 -13.73 1.48
CA ARG A 113 9.56 -15.18 1.43
C ARG A 113 10.71 -15.96 2.04
N ALA A 114 11.96 -15.62 1.73
CA ALA A 114 13.13 -16.28 2.31
C ALA A 114 13.22 -16.08 3.83
N ALA A 115 12.92 -14.88 4.32
CA ALA A 115 12.86 -14.56 5.75
C ALA A 115 11.80 -15.39 6.46
N THR A 116 10.59 -15.47 5.90
CA THR A 116 9.50 -16.28 6.47
C THR A 116 9.85 -17.76 6.45
N MET A 117 10.45 -18.26 5.36
CA MET A 117 10.93 -19.65 5.25
C MET A 117 11.96 -19.97 6.34
N ASN A 118 12.85 -19.03 6.65
CA ASN A 118 13.80 -19.18 7.75
C ASN A 118 13.10 -19.23 9.11
N ASN A 119 12.10 -18.37 9.35
CA ASN A 119 11.28 -18.41 10.57
C ASN A 119 10.61 -19.80 10.75
N PHE A 120 10.01 -20.35 9.70
CA PHE A 120 9.41 -21.70 9.74
C PHE A 120 10.46 -22.77 10.06
N ARG A 121 11.66 -22.72 9.48
CA ARG A 121 12.74 -23.64 9.81
C ARG A 121 13.17 -23.51 11.27
N CYS A 122 13.26 -22.30 11.81
CA CYS A 122 13.57 -22.08 13.22
C CYS A 122 12.49 -22.64 14.15
N ILE A 123 11.21 -22.45 13.82
CA ILE A 123 10.09 -23.01 14.60
C ILE A 123 10.09 -24.54 14.54
N ALA A 124 10.26 -25.13 13.36
CA ALA A 124 10.35 -26.58 13.20
C ALA A 124 11.53 -27.15 13.99
N GLY A 125 12.71 -26.52 13.89
CA GLY A 125 13.88 -26.87 14.70
C GLY A 125 13.62 -26.80 16.20
N ALA A 126 12.90 -25.77 16.68
CA ALA A 126 12.50 -25.67 18.08
C ALA A 126 11.55 -26.80 18.50
N CYS A 127 10.60 -27.20 17.65
CA CYS A 127 9.75 -28.37 17.88
C CYS A 127 10.56 -29.67 17.96
N HIS A 128 11.58 -29.85 17.11
CA HIS A 128 12.47 -31.02 17.17
C HIS A 128 13.35 -31.03 18.43
N HIS A 129 13.89 -29.88 18.83
CA HIS A 129 14.62 -29.78 20.10
C HIS A 129 13.73 -30.08 21.30
N PHE A 130 12.49 -29.58 21.29
CA PHE A 130 11.49 -29.93 22.29
C PHE A 130 11.23 -31.44 22.31
N GLU A 131 11.03 -32.05 21.13
CA GLU A 131 10.79 -33.49 21.01
C GLU A 131 11.96 -34.32 21.52
N SER A 132 13.19 -33.93 21.23
CA SER A 132 14.39 -34.59 21.74
C SER A 132 14.51 -34.52 23.28
N ALA A 133 14.05 -33.43 23.89
CA ALA A 133 14.12 -33.22 25.34
C ALA A 133 12.96 -33.86 26.11
N VAL A 134 11.75 -33.84 25.55
CA VAL A 134 10.50 -34.24 26.23
C VAL A 134 9.95 -35.58 25.70
N ASN A 135 10.53 -36.13 24.62
CA ASN A 135 10.13 -37.37 23.95
C ASN A 135 8.67 -37.36 23.47
N ARG A 136 8.22 -36.18 23.02
CA ARG A 136 6.90 -35.92 22.40
C ARG A 136 6.96 -34.61 21.63
N LEU A 137 6.12 -34.47 20.61
CA LEU A 137 5.87 -33.17 19.98
C LEU A 137 5.13 -32.23 20.95
N PRO A 138 5.31 -30.90 20.81
CA PRO A 138 4.50 -29.94 21.53
C PRO A 138 3.03 -30.12 21.11
N ALA A 139 2.12 -30.05 22.08
CA ALA A 139 0.68 -30.22 21.84
C ALA A 139 0.02 -28.85 21.67
N PRO A 140 -1.07 -28.70 20.90
CA PRO A 140 -1.71 -27.41 20.61
C PRO A 140 -1.97 -26.55 21.87
N VAL A 141 -2.30 -27.21 22.97
CA VAL A 141 -2.42 -26.65 24.32
C VAL A 141 -1.31 -27.17 25.22
N MET A 142 -0.74 -26.29 26.05
CA MET A 142 0.30 -26.66 27.01
C MET A 142 -0.27 -27.52 28.15
N PHE A 143 0.47 -28.56 28.52
CA PHE A 143 0.21 -29.38 29.70
C PHE A 143 1.26 -29.10 30.77
N VAL A 144 0.83 -28.83 32.00
CA VAL A 144 1.73 -28.66 33.15
C VAL A 144 1.38 -29.66 34.24
N GLU A 145 2.41 -30.13 34.94
CA GLU A 145 2.20 -30.95 36.12
C GLU A 145 1.75 -30.08 37.30
N HIS A 146 0.63 -30.44 37.91
CA HIS A 146 0.12 -29.84 39.12
C HIS A 146 -0.32 -30.95 40.08
N GLU A 147 0.32 -31.04 41.24
CA GLU A 147 0.01 -32.04 42.27
C GLU A 147 0.06 -33.49 41.75
N GLY A 148 1.06 -33.82 40.93
CA GLY A 148 1.24 -35.17 40.37
C GLY A 148 0.26 -35.54 39.26
N LYS A 149 -0.54 -34.58 38.76
CA LYS A 149 -1.44 -34.76 37.62
C LYS A 149 -1.10 -33.77 36.51
N GLN A 150 -1.23 -34.22 35.26
CA GLN A 150 -1.13 -33.34 34.11
C GLN A 150 -2.43 -32.53 34.00
N ARG A 151 -2.28 -31.21 33.89
CA ARG A 151 -3.39 -30.26 33.74
C ARG A 151 -3.16 -29.43 32.49
N GLU A 152 -4.22 -29.28 31.70
CA GLU A 152 -4.23 -28.33 30.59
C GLU A 152 -4.21 -26.89 31.12
N VAL A 153 -3.28 -26.11 30.58
CA VAL A 153 -3.21 -24.67 30.78
C VAL A 153 -3.48 -24.05 29.43
N GLN A 154 -4.40 -23.09 29.38
CA GLN A 154 -4.79 -22.42 28.15
C GLN A 154 -3.66 -21.50 27.65
N LEU A 155 -2.52 -22.06 27.28
CA LEU A 155 -1.34 -21.44 26.69
C LEU A 155 -0.97 -22.23 25.44
N SER A 156 -0.56 -21.52 24.39
CA SER A 156 -0.19 -22.12 23.11
C SER A 156 1.07 -22.97 23.20
N TRP A 157 1.14 -24.00 22.35
CA TRP A 157 2.36 -24.71 21.98
C TRP A 157 3.52 -23.79 21.59
N ARG A 158 3.22 -22.62 21.01
CA ARG A 158 4.21 -21.60 20.65
C ARG A 158 4.97 -21.13 21.90
N VAL A 159 4.27 -20.90 23.01
CA VAL A 159 4.89 -20.60 24.31
C VAL A 159 5.71 -21.78 24.82
N GLU A 160 5.25 -23.02 24.62
CA GLU A 160 5.92 -24.24 25.09
C GLU A 160 7.31 -24.44 24.46
N ILE A 161 7.47 -24.06 23.18
CA ILE A 161 8.74 -24.21 22.45
C ILE A 161 9.73 -23.06 22.65
N GLU A 162 9.31 -21.94 23.28
CA GLU A 162 10.17 -20.75 23.47
C GLU A 162 11.55 -21.00 24.08
N PRO A 163 11.75 -21.92 25.05
CA PRO A 163 13.07 -22.24 25.56
C PRO A 163 14.07 -22.69 24.49
N TYR A 164 13.56 -23.24 23.39
CA TYR A 164 14.32 -23.77 22.26
C TYR A 164 14.41 -22.81 21.08
N THR A 165 13.83 -21.61 21.20
CA THR A 165 14.00 -20.50 20.26
C THR A 165 15.06 -19.52 20.76
N GLN A 166 15.35 -18.46 19.98
CA GLN A 166 16.24 -17.38 20.41
C GLN A 166 15.65 -16.52 21.55
N ASN A 167 14.38 -16.72 21.92
CA ASN A 167 13.69 -15.95 22.97
C ASN A 167 13.58 -16.69 24.31
N SER A 168 14.48 -17.63 24.60
CA SER A 168 14.46 -18.44 25.83
C SER A 168 14.16 -17.65 27.15
N PRO A 169 14.69 -16.42 27.38
CA PRO A 169 14.34 -15.64 28.58
C PRO A 169 12.85 -15.25 28.69
N LEU A 170 12.12 -15.16 27.58
CA LEU A 170 10.70 -14.81 27.53
C LEU A 170 9.84 -15.88 28.23
N TYR A 171 10.17 -17.16 28.04
CA TYR A 171 9.46 -18.29 28.63
C TYR A 171 9.36 -18.21 30.17
N ASN A 172 10.42 -17.71 30.81
CA ASN A 172 10.48 -17.59 32.27
C ASN A 172 9.54 -16.52 32.82
N GLN A 173 9.10 -15.57 31.98
CA GLN A 173 8.22 -14.49 32.40
C GLN A 173 6.73 -14.85 32.40
N PHE A 174 6.36 -15.98 31.78
CA PHE A 174 4.99 -16.48 31.77
C PHE A 174 4.61 -17.15 33.09
N ASP A 175 3.42 -16.81 33.59
CA ASP A 175 2.74 -17.58 34.63
C ASP A 175 2.10 -18.80 33.99
N LYS A 176 2.79 -19.94 34.10
CA LYS A 176 2.41 -21.23 33.51
C LYS A 176 1.28 -21.93 34.27
N LYS A 177 0.73 -21.32 35.34
CA LYS A 177 -0.42 -21.87 36.08
C LYS A 177 -1.76 -21.36 35.54
N VAL A 178 -1.75 -20.32 34.71
CA VAL A 178 -2.94 -19.62 34.22
C VAL A 178 -2.90 -19.45 32.70
N GLY A 179 -4.07 -19.23 32.10
CA GLY A 179 -4.20 -19.07 30.65
C GLY A 179 -3.58 -17.80 30.09
N TRP A 180 -3.59 -17.70 28.76
CA TRP A 180 -3.09 -16.58 27.98
C TRP A 180 -3.85 -15.25 28.22
N ASP A 181 -5.14 -15.35 28.55
CA ASP A 181 -6.08 -14.24 28.79
C ASP A 181 -6.10 -13.74 30.24
N HIS A 182 -5.46 -14.47 31.16
CA HIS A 182 -5.38 -14.09 32.56
C HIS A 182 -4.55 -12.80 32.75
N PRO A 183 -4.89 -11.92 33.71
CA PRO A 183 -4.14 -10.67 33.96
C PRO A 183 -2.62 -10.83 34.09
N ASN A 184 -2.13 -11.95 34.66
CA ASN A 184 -0.70 -12.25 34.80
C ASN A 184 0.02 -12.43 33.44
N ASN A 185 -0.70 -12.89 32.40
CA ASN A 185 -0.15 -13.15 31.07
C ASN A 185 -0.65 -12.14 30.01
N ALA A 186 -1.63 -11.29 30.33
CA ALA A 186 -2.25 -10.36 29.39
C ALA A 186 -1.25 -9.43 28.67
N ARG A 187 -0.12 -9.09 29.33
CA ARG A 187 0.95 -8.27 28.71
C ARG A 187 1.57 -8.92 27.47
N PHE A 188 1.61 -10.25 27.39
CA PHE A 188 2.25 -10.97 26.28
C PHE A 188 1.38 -11.01 25.02
N GLN A 189 0.08 -10.74 25.14
CA GLN A 189 -0.82 -10.67 23.98
C GLN A 189 -0.46 -9.56 23.01
N LYS A 190 0.23 -8.52 23.49
CA LYS A 190 0.70 -7.39 22.69
C LYS A 190 2.18 -7.49 22.32
N LEU A 191 2.86 -8.55 22.74
CA LEU A 191 4.28 -8.72 22.49
C LEU A 191 4.47 -9.24 21.06
N GLU A 192 5.19 -8.46 20.27
CA GLU A 192 5.60 -8.84 18.93
C GLU A 192 6.82 -9.75 19.00
N VAL A 193 6.69 -10.97 18.49
CA VAL A 193 7.79 -11.95 18.43
C VAL A 193 8.08 -12.23 16.95
N PRO A 194 9.17 -11.69 16.39
CA PRO A 194 9.42 -11.72 14.93
C PRO A 194 9.41 -13.12 14.30
N ILE A 195 9.78 -14.16 15.05
CA ILE A 195 9.79 -15.55 14.57
C ILE A 195 8.38 -16.04 14.17
N TYR A 196 7.32 -15.52 14.81
CA TYR A 196 5.93 -15.88 14.49
C TYR A 196 5.31 -14.96 13.45
N GLY A 197 6.03 -13.93 13.00
CA GLY A 197 5.61 -13.06 11.91
C GLY A 197 5.84 -13.71 10.54
N CYS A 198 5.05 -13.26 9.58
CA CYS A 198 5.24 -13.58 8.17
C CYS A 198 5.62 -12.29 7.44
N ALA A 199 6.87 -12.18 6.96
CA ALA A 199 7.31 -10.97 6.26
C ALA A 199 6.61 -10.79 4.89
N TYR A 200 5.93 -11.84 4.42
CA TYR A 200 5.09 -11.80 3.23
C TYR A 200 3.68 -11.23 3.51
N HIS A 201 3.21 -11.27 4.76
CA HIS A 201 1.96 -10.68 5.20
C HIS A 201 2.24 -9.50 6.14
N ASP A 202 2.14 -8.27 5.62
CA ASP A 202 2.47 -7.08 6.39
C ASP A 202 1.60 -6.92 7.65
N GLY A 203 2.21 -6.50 8.76
CA GLY A 203 1.50 -5.96 9.93
C GLY A 203 0.75 -6.97 10.81
N GLU A 204 1.11 -8.26 10.76
CA GLU A 204 0.35 -9.30 11.48
C GLU A 204 0.68 -9.42 12.96
N LEU A 205 1.86 -8.97 13.40
CA LEU A 205 2.24 -9.05 14.82
C LEU A 205 1.33 -8.18 15.69
N PRO A 206 0.96 -8.63 16.90
CA PRO A 206 1.40 -9.83 17.62
C PRO A 206 0.64 -11.12 17.22
N ASN A 207 -0.23 -11.08 16.21
CA ASN A 207 -0.87 -12.28 15.69
C ASN A 207 0.10 -13.09 14.81
N THR A 208 -0.27 -14.35 14.59
CA THR A 208 0.47 -15.28 13.77
C THR A 208 -0.47 -16.19 13.00
N ARG A 209 -0.05 -16.55 11.79
CA ARG A 209 -0.68 -17.60 10.98
C ARG A 209 -0.05 -18.96 11.18
N VAL A 210 1.08 -19.06 11.89
CA VAL A 210 1.76 -20.35 12.08
C VAL A 210 0.95 -21.19 13.05
N GLN A 211 0.22 -22.19 12.54
CA GLN A 211 -0.73 -22.99 13.33
C GLN A 211 -0.60 -24.48 13.05
N PHE A 212 -0.90 -25.29 14.06
CA PHE A 212 -1.07 -26.74 13.89
C PHE A 212 -2.40 -27.07 13.21
N PHE A 213 -2.51 -28.32 12.74
CA PHE A 213 -3.78 -28.91 12.33
C PHE A 213 -4.36 -29.72 13.50
N THR A 214 -5.62 -29.48 13.82
CA THR A 214 -6.36 -30.12 14.91
C THR A 214 -7.63 -30.76 14.39
N GLY A 215 -8.19 -31.69 15.15
CA GLY A 215 -9.39 -32.43 14.76
C GLY A 215 -9.08 -33.80 14.17
N VAL A 216 -10.12 -34.54 13.81
CA VAL A 216 -9.98 -35.93 13.36
C VAL A 216 -9.04 -36.04 12.15
N ALA A 217 -8.27 -37.12 12.08
CA ALA A 217 -7.30 -37.36 11.00
C ALA A 217 -6.21 -36.26 10.86
N THR A 218 -5.73 -35.75 11.99
CA THR A 218 -4.56 -34.84 12.08
C THR A 218 -3.56 -35.43 13.09
N LEU A 219 -2.40 -34.78 13.24
CA LEU A 219 -1.46 -35.08 14.34
C LEU A 219 -2.09 -34.90 15.74
N PHE A 220 -3.08 -34.02 15.88
CA PHE A 220 -3.65 -33.63 17.17
C PHE A 220 -5.18 -33.75 17.21
N PRO A 221 -5.74 -34.98 17.15
CA PRO A 221 -7.19 -35.17 17.09
C PRO A 221 -7.94 -34.74 18.35
N ALA A 222 -7.29 -34.84 19.50
CA ALA A 222 -7.84 -34.46 20.81
C ALA A 222 -7.00 -33.36 21.50
N ASN A 223 -6.18 -32.61 20.73
CA ASN A 223 -5.19 -31.68 21.28
C ASN A 223 -4.20 -32.31 22.29
N THR A 224 -4.05 -33.63 22.24
CA THR A 224 -3.14 -34.39 23.11
C THR A 224 -1.75 -34.46 22.51
N PRO A 225 -0.71 -34.56 23.34
CA PRO A 225 0.64 -34.78 22.82
C PRO A 225 0.76 -36.13 22.11
N ILE A 226 1.60 -36.16 21.07
CA ILE A 226 1.96 -37.37 20.33
C ILE A 226 3.48 -37.47 20.24
N ARG A 227 4.01 -38.66 20.00
CA ARG A 227 5.43 -38.88 19.71
C ARG A 227 5.69 -38.87 18.21
N MET A 228 6.89 -38.45 17.81
CA MET A 228 7.29 -38.49 16.40
C MET A 228 7.17 -39.91 15.80
N ALA A 229 7.44 -40.94 16.61
CA ALA A 229 7.31 -42.35 16.22
C ALA A 229 5.87 -42.81 15.93
N GLU A 230 4.85 -42.02 16.28
CA GLU A 230 3.44 -42.33 15.99
C GLU A 230 3.00 -41.86 14.60
N ILE A 231 3.87 -41.18 13.86
CA ILE A 231 3.64 -40.76 12.47
C ILE A 231 4.01 -41.93 11.54
N LYS A 232 3.00 -42.66 11.04
CA LYS A 232 3.22 -43.89 10.27
C LYS A 232 3.44 -43.66 8.78
N ASP A 233 2.92 -42.57 8.22
CA ASP A 233 3.06 -42.26 6.79
C ASP A 233 4.42 -41.65 6.42
N GLY A 234 5.24 -41.37 7.44
CA GLY A 234 6.59 -40.82 7.31
C GLY A 234 6.64 -39.32 7.60
N THR A 235 7.66 -38.90 8.36
CA THR A 235 7.80 -37.51 8.82
C THR A 235 7.99 -36.50 7.69
N SER A 236 8.60 -36.91 6.58
CA SER A 236 8.77 -36.06 5.38
C SER A 236 7.50 -35.92 4.53
N ARG A 237 6.42 -36.61 4.91
CA ARG A 237 5.14 -36.70 4.17
C ARG A 237 3.94 -36.32 5.04
N THR A 238 4.19 -35.82 6.24
CA THR A 238 3.15 -35.30 7.13
C THR A 238 3.49 -33.87 7.51
N PHE A 239 2.54 -32.94 7.39
CA PHE A 239 2.69 -31.58 7.88
C PHE A 239 2.76 -31.58 9.40
N LEU A 240 3.73 -30.85 9.94
CA LEU A 240 3.77 -30.50 11.35
C LEU A 240 2.87 -29.30 11.62
N PHE A 241 3.09 -28.20 10.90
CA PHE A 241 2.31 -26.97 10.95
C PHE A 241 2.30 -26.27 9.60
N ALA A 242 1.37 -25.35 9.42
CA ALA A 242 1.32 -24.51 8.22
C ALA A 242 0.83 -23.11 8.54
N GLU A 243 0.91 -22.24 7.54
CA GLU A 243 0.26 -20.95 7.56
C GLU A 243 -1.26 -21.12 7.44
N ALA A 244 -2.00 -20.48 8.34
CA ALA A 244 -3.46 -20.49 8.40
C ALA A 244 -4.08 -19.30 7.67
N ASN A 245 -5.32 -19.49 7.19
CA ASN A 245 -6.09 -18.42 6.57
C ASN A 245 -6.51 -17.31 7.56
N GLN A 246 -6.67 -17.64 8.84
CA GLN A 246 -7.05 -16.69 9.88
C GLN A 246 -5.96 -16.61 10.94
N PRO A 247 -5.40 -15.42 11.23
CA PRO A 247 -4.35 -15.27 12.22
C PRO A 247 -4.92 -15.35 13.66
N VAL A 248 -4.07 -15.73 14.60
CA VAL A 248 -4.40 -15.82 16.03
C VAL A 248 -3.31 -15.16 16.87
N ILE A 249 -3.64 -14.70 18.07
CA ILE A 249 -2.62 -14.24 19.03
C ILE A 249 -1.69 -15.42 19.33
N TRP A 250 -0.37 -15.22 19.23
CA TRP A 250 0.59 -16.32 19.33
C TRP A 250 0.55 -17.07 20.67
N THR A 251 0.18 -16.41 21.77
CA THR A 251 0.05 -17.02 23.10
C THR A 251 -1.23 -17.84 23.29
N ARG A 252 -2.23 -17.66 22.43
CA ARG A 252 -3.52 -18.35 22.50
C ARG A 252 -3.39 -19.77 21.92
N PRO A 253 -3.86 -20.82 22.62
CA PRO A 253 -3.92 -22.20 22.11
C PRO A 253 -5.09 -22.34 21.12
N ALA A 254 -4.98 -21.64 19.99
CA ALA A 254 -5.90 -21.72 18.88
C ALA A 254 -5.11 -22.08 17.63
N ASP A 255 -5.61 -23.08 16.91
CA ASP A 255 -4.98 -23.65 15.73
C ASP A 255 -6.07 -24.07 14.74
N MET A 256 -5.66 -24.50 13.54
CA MET A 256 -6.58 -24.82 12.45
C MET A 256 -7.39 -26.08 12.74
N MET A 257 -8.71 -25.94 12.87
CA MET A 257 -9.59 -27.10 12.98
C MET A 257 -9.91 -27.66 11.60
N VAL A 258 -9.45 -28.88 11.33
CA VAL A 258 -9.72 -29.61 10.10
C VAL A 258 -11.00 -30.41 10.28
N THR A 259 -11.98 -30.16 9.42
CA THR A 259 -13.20 -30.96 9.35
C THR A 259 -13.09 -31.96 8.19
N PRO A 260 -13.65 -33.19 8.31
CA PRO A 260 -13.53 -34.21 7.27
C PRO A 260 -13.98 -33.77 5.87
N ASN A 261 -15.05 -32.97 5.80
CA ASN A 261 -15.71 -32.58 4.55
C ASN A 261 -15.83 -31.07 4.35
N GLY A 262 -15.32 -30.24 5.27
CA GLY A 262 -15.38 -28.77 5.14
C GLY A 262 -14.17 -28.21 4.38
N GLU A 263 -14.14 -26.90 4.18
CA GLU A 263 -12.98 -26.24 3.57
C GLU A 263 -11.73 -26.36 4.45
N LEU A 264 -10.56 -26.54 3.83
CA LEU A 264 -9.30 -26.51 4.57
C LEU A 264 -9.01 -25.08 5.02
N PRO A 265 -8.68 -24.84 6.30
CA PRO A 265 -8.44 -23.50 6.86
C PRO A 265 -7.08 -22.89 6.44
N LEU A 266 -6.66 -23.12 5.19
CA LEU A 266 -5.41 -22.69 4.59
C LEU A 266 -5.65 -21.46 3.71
N PRO A 267 -4.64 -20.57 3.53
CA PRO A 267 -4.73 -19.48 2.57
C PRO A 267 -5.14 -19.95 1.17
N PRO A 268 -5.99 -19.20 0.44
CA PRO A 268 -6.61 -19.66 -0.81
C PRO A 268 -5.64 -19.69 -2.00
N ASP A 269 -4.58 -18.89 -1.98
CA ASP A 269 -3.66 -18.73 -3.12
C ASP A 269 -2.37 -19.55 -2.95
N GLN A 270 -1.65 -19.29 -1.87
CA GLN A 270 -0.39 -19.94 -1.55
C GLN A 270 -0.11 -19.82 -0.06
N PHE A 271 0.65 -20.77 0.46
CA PHE A 271 0.97 -20.83 1.87
C PHE A 271 2.27 -21.60 2.09
N MET A 272 2.84 -21.46 3.28
CA MET A 272 4.00 -22.22 3.68
C MET A 272 3.62 -23.31 4.69
N ALA A 273 4.26 -24.46 4.57
CA ALA A 273 4.07 -25.57 5.49
C ALA A 273 5.41 -26.18 5.88
N ALA A 274 5.55 -26.54 7.15
CA ALA A 274 6.65 -27.33 7.66
C ALA A 274 6.19 -28.79 7.77
N MET A 275 7.02 -29.71 7.28
CA MET A 275 6.85 -31.14 7.46
C MET A 275 7.31 -31.57 8.85
N ALA A 276 6.90 -32.74 9.30
CA ALA A 276 7.32 -33.32 10.58
C ALA A 276 8.80 -33.73 10.62
N ASP A 277 9.51 -33.75 9.49
CA ASP A 277 10.97 -33.89 9.42
C ASP A 277 11.73 -32.54 9.49
N GLY A 278 11.00 -31.42 9.56
CA GLY A 278 11.55 -30.07 9.62
C GLY A 278 11.85 -29.43 8.27
N THR A 279 11.63 -30.12 7.15
CA THR A 279 11.66 -29.49 5.82
C THR A 279 10.49 -28.52 5.67
N VAL A 280 10.69 -27.45 4.91
CA VAL A 280 9.68 -26.39 4.73
C VAL A 280 9.44 -26.17 3.25
N HIS A 281 8.17 -26.16 2.87
CA HIS A 281 7.71 -26.08 1.48
C HIS A 281 6.81 -24.89 1.29
N TRP A 282 6.94 -24.26 0.13
CA TRP A 282 6.01 -23.25 -0.33
C TRP A 282 5.03 -23.88 -1.30
N ILE A 283 3.74 -23.77 -1.00
CA ILE A 283 2.68 -24.48 -1.69
C ILE A 283 1.82 -23.47 -2.42
N VAL A 284 1.66 -23.67 -3.72
CA VAL A 284 0.73 -22.90 -4.57
C VAL A 284 -0.56 -23.70 -4.70
N ARG A 285 -1.67 -23.17 -4.19
CA ARG A 285 -2.97 -23.87 -4.12
C ARG A 285 -3.49 -24.28 -5.48
N ALA A 286 -3.17 -23.53 -6.54
CA ALA A 286 -3.54 -23.89 -7.91
C ALA A 286 -2.88 -25.20 -8.42
N ASN A 287 -1.77 -25.63 -7.81
CA ASN A 287 -0.98 -26.78 -8.26
C ASN A 287 -1.23 -28.05 -7.44
N ILE A 288 -2.07 -27.99 -6.38
CA ILE A 288 -2.29 -29.11 -5.48
C ILE A 288 -3.78 -29.25 -5.12
N ASN A 289 -4.28 -30.48 -5.12
CA ASN A 289 -5.66 -30.77 -4.74
C ASN A 289 -5.80 -30.89 -3.21
N ASP A 290 -6.92 -30.43 -2.66
CA ASP A 290 -7.33 -30.63 -1.28
C ASP A 290 -7.30 -32.10 -0.83
N THR A 291 -7.53 -33.06 -1.74
CA THR A 291 -7.35 -34.48 -1.42
C THR A 291 -5.92 -34.80 -1.00
N ILE A 292 -4.91 -34.29 -1.73
CA ILE A 292 -3.50 -34.51 -1.40
C ILE A 292 -3.14 -33.77 -0.11
N LEU A 293 -3.63 -32.53 0.05
CA LEU A 293 -3.38 -31.77 1.28
C LEU A 293 -3.93 -32.48 2.52
N ARG A 294 -5.09 -33.13 2.42
CA ARG A 294 -5.64 -33.94 3.52
C ARG A 294 -4.80 -35.16 3.84
N GLN A 295 -4.18 -35.78 2.83
CA GLN A 295 -3.23 -36.88 3.05
C GLN A 295 -1.99 -36.36 3.79
N LEU A 296 -1.43 -35.23 3.37
CA LEU A 296 -0.30 -34.59 4.06
C LEU A 296 -0.64 -34.14 5.49
N ILE A 297 -1.90 -33.86 5.81
CA ILE A 297 -2.34 -33.51 7.17
C ILE A 297 -2.51 -34.77 8.05
N ASN A 298 -2.88 -35.91 7.46
CA ASN A 298 -3.17 -37.13 8.21
C ASN A 298 -1.89 -37.95 8.43
N PRO A 299 -1.50 -38.25 9.68
CA PRO A 299 -0.28 -39.00 9.96
C PRO A 299 -0.37 -40.52 9.77
N ASN A 300 -1.57 -41.06 9.53
CA ASN A 300 -1.85 -42.51 9.59
C ASN A 300 -2.81 -43.01 8.49
N ASP A 301 -2.88 -42.38 7.34
CA ASP A 301 -3.75 -42.78 6.23
C ASP A 301 -3.23 -43.96 5.40
N GLN A 302 -2.00 -44.42 5.63
CA GLN A 302 -1.32 -45.49 4.89
C GLN A 302 -1.24 -45.22 3.38
N LYS A 303 -1.36 -43.96 2.98
CA LYS A 303 -1.24 -43.48 1.60
C LYS A 303 -0.06 -42.51 1.55
N PRO A 304 1.17 -43.04 1.66
CA PRO A 304 2.35 -42.20 1.67
C PRO A 304 2.61 -41.57 0.29
N ASP A 305 1.81 -41.89 -0.74
CA ASP A 305 1.98 -41.44 -2.12
C ASP A 305 1.36 -40.07 -2.42
N GLY A 306 1.18 -39.21 -1.40
CA GLY A 306 0.92 -37.77 -1.57
C GLY A 306 2.11 -37.03 -2.19
N ALA A 307 2.70 -37.61 -3.24
CA ALA A 307 3.92 -37.17 -3.88
C ALA A 307 3.72 -35.73 -4.35
N TRP A 308 4.72 -34.91 -4.02
CA TRP A 308 4.92 -33.56 -4.57
C TRP A 308 5.08 -33.54 -6.10
N ASP A 309 4.95 -34.70 -6.75
CA ASP A 309 5.17 -34.95 -8.16
C ASP A 309 3.82 -34.94 -8.90
N ASN A 310 3.40 -33.75 -9.31
CA ASN A 310 2.55 -33.55 -10.49
C ASN A 310 3.24 -32.57 -11.43
#